data_AF-A0A942SDQ9-F1
#
_entry.id   AF-A0A942SDQ9-F1
#
_cell.length_a   1.000
_cell.length_b   1.000
_cell.length_c   1.000
_cell.angle_alpha   90.00
_cell.angle_beta   90.00
_cell.angle_gamma   90.00
#
_symmetry.space_group_name_H-M   'P 1'
#
loop_
_entity.id
_entity.type
_entity.pdbx_description
1 polymer ?
#
loop_
_entity_poly.entity_id
_entity_poly.type
_entity_poly.pdbx_seq_one_letter_code
_entity_poly.pdbx_strand_id
1 'polypeptide(L)'
;MSDDFAPQCLSIDLEIGKNDSRIYQFGAVRGDNGETLRFARGDLNAALNRLDALADDVAFLLGHNLVNFDLPHLKAARPDLRLHDKPAVDTLWLNPLAFPRNPYHHLVKHYQDGRLQGDHLNDPLKDAQLALDVFHDQHGALKALNATNPQLLTAWHWLTTQDNTLSGTNRFFTKLRDKLRPSVEEAQAAIALCVKDQACITQQRQILDEASHDGWPLAYALAWLSVAGGNSVMPPWVRHQFPRSGEIIRRLRDTACTAPICLWCREHHDAAITTPQFRLVYHVDDTRRVVTLLAVATRDDVYRELQSRLS
;
A
#
# COMPACT_ATOMS: atom_id res chain seq x y z
N MET A 1 26.35 1.67 -11.70
CA MET A 1 26.88 1.34 -10.36
C MET A 1 25.67 1.03 -9.52
N SER A 2 25.32 -0.25 -9.37
CA SER A 2 24.28 -0.66 -8.44
C SER A 2 24.82 -0.42 -7.04
N ASP A 3 24.14 0.40 -6.24
CA ASP A 3 24.28 0.32 -4.79
C ASP A 3 24.00 -1.15 -4.44
N ASP A 4 25.00 -1.85 -3.92
CA ASP A 4 24.88 -3.25 -3.50
C ASP A 4 24.12 -3.26 -2.17
N PHE A 5 22.81 -3.03 -2.26
CA PHE A 5 21.92 -3.05 -1.09
C PHE A 5 21.78 -4.50 -0.63
N ALA A 6 22.55 -4.86 0.39
CA ALA A 6 22.59 -6.17 1.01
C ALA A 6 22.02 -6.09 2.45
N PRO A 7 20.69 -6.12 2.62
CA PRO A 7 20.08 -5.96 3.93
C PRO A 7 20.38 -7.17 4.83
N GLN A 8 20.80 -6.91 6.08
CA GLN A 8 20.95 -7.93 7.12
C GLN A 8 19.57 -8.39 7.61
N CYS A 9 18.84 -9.11 6.77
CA CYS A 9 17.52 -9.65 7.07
C CYS A 9 17.41 -11.12 6.71
N LEU A 10 16.44 -11.80 7.33
CA LEU A 10 15.99 -13.12 6.92
C LEU A 10 14.60 -12.98 6.30
N SER A 11 14.48 -13.22 5.00
CA SER A 11 13.19 -13.32 4.32
C SER A 11 12.61 -14.71 4.57
N ILE A 12 11.34 -14.80 4.96
CA ILE A 12 10.66 -16.05 5.33
C ILE A 12 9.31 -16.12 4.62
N ASP A 13 8.94 -17.33 4.18
CA ASP A 13 7.61 -17.66 3.69
C ASP A 13 7.23 -19.09 4.12
N LEU A 14 5.97 -19.29 4.51
CA LEU A 14 5.42 -20.56 5.00
C LEU A 14 4.28 -21.07 4.10
N GLU A 15 4.27 -22.38 3.88
CA GLU A 15 3.08 -23.09 3.39
C GLU A 15 2.34 -23.74 4.56
N ILE A 16 1.13 -23.25 4.80
CA ILE A 16 0.27 -23.67 5.91
C ILE A 16 -0.89 -24.53 5.42
N GLY A 17 -1.21 -25.56 6.18
CA GLY A 17 -2.40 -26.37 5.97
C GLY A 17 -3.69 -25.59 6.18
N LYS A 18 -4.54 -25.53 5.14
CA LYS A 18 -5.81 -24.80 5.19
C LYS A 18 -6.78 -25.27 6.29
N ASN A 19 -6.70 -26.54 6.69
CA ASN A 19 -7.65 -27.15 7.64
C ASN A 19 -7.09 -27.33 9.05
N ASP A 20 -5.77 -27.46 9.20
CA ASP A 20 -5.11 -27.77 10.48
C ASP A 20 -4.18 -26.66 10.96
N SER A 21 -3.96 -25.62 10.14
CA SER A 21 -3.04 -24.50 10.41
C SER A 21 -1.60 -24.95 10.70
N ARG A 22 -1.21 -26.15 10.26
CA ARG A 22 0.13 -26.69 10.48
C ARG A 22 1.09 -26.21 9.40
N ILE A 23 2.34 -25.96 9.79
CA ILE A 23 3.43 -25.67 8.85
C ILE A 23 3.78 -26.96 8.10
N TYR A 24 3.51 -26.99 6.79
CA TYR A 24 3.89 -28.11 5.91
C TYR A 24 5.25 -27.88 5.26
N GLN A 25 5.49 -26.66 4.81
CA GLN A 25 6.75 -26.27 4.18
C GLN A 25 7.11 -24.85 4.62
N PHE A 26 8.39 -24.54 4.55
CA PHE A 26 8.86 -23.17 4.64
C PHE A 26 10.13 -22.96 3.85
N GLY A 27 10.36 -21.72 3.47
CA GLY A 27 11.56 -21.26 2.81
C GLY A 27 12.08 -20.02 3.51
N ALA A 28 13.40 -19.88 3.54
CA ALA A 28 14.04 -18.68 4.03
C ALA A 28 15.31 -18.37 3.24
N VAL A 29 15.60 -17.08 3.07
CA VAL A 29 16.82 -16.59 2.44
C VAL A 29 17.35 -15.36 3.16
N ARG A 30 18.66 -15.34 3.40
CA ARG A 30 19.37 -14.19 3.95
C ARG A 30 19.64 -13.13 2.89
N GLY A 31 19.28 -11.88 3.19
CA GLY A 31 19.46 -10.76 2.27
C GLY A 31 20.90 -10.26 2.13
N ASP A 32 21.77 -10.58 3.09
CA ASP A 32 23.15 -10.10 3.13
C ASP A 32 24.15 -11.05 2.48
N ASN A 33 23.92 -12.36 2.55
CA ASN A 33 24.85 -13.38 2.04
C ASN A 33 24.20 -14.45 1.14
N GLY A 34 22.88 -14.43 0.96
CA GLY A 34 22.15 -15.39 0.12
C GLY A 34 22.05 -16.81 0.71
N GLU A 35 22.40 -17.03 1.98
CA GLU A 35 22.23 -18.33 2.63
C GLU A 35 20.74 -18.69 2.68
N THR A 36 20.41 -19.94 2.31
CA THR A 36 19.03 -20.41 2.19
C THR A 36 18.74 -21.59 3.11
N LEU A 37 17.49 -21.69 3.53
CA LEU A 37 16.95 -22.85 4.22
C LEU A 37 15.60 -23.24 3.61
N ARG A 38 15.41 -24.54 3.38
CA ARG A 38 14.14 -25.09 2.91
C ARG A 38 13.73 -26.26 3.77
N PHE A 39 12.46 -26.28 4.17
CA PHE A 39 11.82 -27.41 4.79
C PHE A 39 10.60 -27.82 3.97
N ALA A 40 10.51 -29.11 3.65
CA ALA A 40 9.35 -29.69 2.96
C ALA A 40 8.87 -31.02 3.54
N ARG A 41 9.71 -31.68 4.36
CA ARG A 41 9.43 -32.97 5.02
C ARG A 41 10.44 -33.23 6.14
N GLY A 42 10.08 -34.08 7.09
CA GLY A 42 10.94 -34.54 8.17
C GLY A 42 10.59 -33.89 9.52
N ASP A 43 11.57 -33.81 10.41
CA ASP A 43 11.40 -33.24 11.74
C ASP A 43 11.30 -31.70 11.66
N LEU A 44 10.07 -31.21 11.85
CA LEU A 44 9.75 -29.78 11.85
C LEU A 44 10.49 -29.05 12.98
N ASN A 45 10.66 -29.64 14.16
CA ASN A 45 11.31 -28.95 15.28
C ASN A 45 12.80 -28.74 15.02
N ALA A 46 13.47 -29.75 14.47
CA ALA A 46 14.86 -29.62 14.04
C ALA A 46 15.02 -28.62 12.88
N ALA A 47 14.03 -28.53 11.98
CA ALA A 47 14.02 -27.52 10.92
C ALA A 47 13.82 -26.09 11.47
N LEU A 48 12.89 -25.89 12.40
CA LEU A 48 12.64 -24.60 13.04
C LEU A 48 13.83 -24.13 13.90
N ASN A 49 14.56 -25.05 14.55
CA ASN A 49 15.81 -24.70 15.24
C ASN A 49 16.89 -24.18 14.26
N ARG A 50 16.96 -24.75 13.05
CA ARG A 50 17.86 -24.25 11.99
C ARG A 50 17.40 -22.90 11.45
N LEU A 51 16.09 -22.68 11.32
CA LEU A 51 15.54 -21.37 10.93
C LEU A 51 15.88 -20.30 11.96
N ASP A 52 15.75 -20.61 13.25
CA ASP A 52 16.09 -19.72 14.35
C ASP A 52 17.60 -19.39 14.37
N ALA A 53 18.46 -20.39 14.17
CA ALA A 53 19.90 -20.19 14.07
C ALA A 53 20.28 -19.32 12.86
N LEU A 54 19.62 -19.52 11.70
CA LEU A 54 19.84 -18.71 10.50
C LEU A 54 19.46 -17.23 10.73
N ALA A 55 18.52 -16.98 11.64
CA ALA A 55 18.10 -15.64 12.01
C ALA A 55 19.07 -14.96 13.00
N ASP A 56 19.95 -15.66 13.71
CA ASP A 56 20.66 -15.12 14.90
C ASP A 56 21.27 -13.73 14.68
N ASP A 57 22.04 -13.56 13.61
CA ASP A 57 22.75 -12.30 13.31
C ASP A 57 21.98 -11.35 12.39
N VAL A 58 20.72 -11.64 12.03
CA VAL A 58 19.93 -10.72 11.20
C VAL A 58 19.32 -9.60 12.04
N ALA A 59 19.31 -8.39 11.47
CA ALA A 59 18.79 -7.19 12.11
C ALA A 59 17.26 -7.13 12.14
N PHE A 60 16.58 -7.78 11.18
CA PHE A 60 15.12 -7.85 11.08
C PHE A 60 14.66 -9.06 10.25
N LEU A 61 13.40 -9.45 10.42
CA LEU A 61 12.72 -10.41 9.57
C LEU A 61 11.98 -9.70 8.43
N LEU A 62 11.93 -10.35 7.27
CA LEU A 62 11.28 -9.85 6.06
C LEU A 62 10.32 -10.92 5.52
N GLY A 63 9.26 -10.50 4.84
CA GLY A 63 8.39 -11.39 4.09
C GLY A 63 7.24 -10.63 3.45
N HIS A 64 6.29 -11.37 2.86
CA HIS A 64 5.10 -10.80 2.24
C HIS A 64 3.86 -11.26 2.99
N ASN A 65 3.20 -10.35 3.72
CA ASN A 65 2.18 -10.67 4.73
C ASN A 65 2.71 -11.39 5.98
N LEU A 66 4.03 -11.31 6.21
CA LEU A 66 4.78 -11.91 7.31
C LEU A 66 4.13 -11.67 8.68
N VAL A 67 3.71 -10.44 8.95
CA VAL A 67 3.27 -10.02 10.29
C VAL A 67 1.92 -10.62 10.65
N ASN A 68 1.01 -10.73 9.68
CA ASN A 68 -0.35 -11.23 9.91
C ASN A 68 -0.50 -12.72 9.57
N PHE A 69 0.49 -13.33 8.93
CA PHE A 69 0.44 -14.71 8.49
C PHE A 69 1.56 -15.55 9.11
N ASP A 70 2.80 -15.41 8.65
CA ASP A 70 3.87 -16.34 8.98
C ASP A 70 4.27 -16.30 10.46
N LEU A 71 4.45 -15.11 11.06
CA LEU A 71 4.87 -14.99 12.45
C LEU A 71 3.86 -15.58 13.44
N PRO A 72 2.54 -15.34 13.31
CA PRO A 72 1.53 -16.04 14.11
C PRO A 72 1.65 -17.57 14.04
N HIS A 73 1.85 -18.14 12.85
CA HIS A 73 1.97 -19.60 12.69
C HIS A 73 3.29 -20.13 13.26
N LEU A 74 4.41 -19.42 13.09
CA LEU A 74 5.68 -19.76 13.72
C LEU A 74 5.56 -19.72 15.25
N LYS A 75 4.89 -18.71 15.81
CA LYS A 75 4.70 -18.56 17.25
C LYS A 75 3.81 -19.67 17.82
N ALA A 76 2.76 -20.04 17.09
CA ALA A 76 1.88 -21.15 17.47
C ALA A 76 2.59 -22.51 17.42
N ALA A 77 3.43 -22.75 16.41
CA ALA A 77 4.17 -23.99 16.26
C ALA A 77 5.33 -24.11 17.26
N ARG A 78 6.09 -23.02 17.47
CA ARG A 78 7.27 -22.95 18.33
C ARG A 78 7.39 -21.57 19.01
N PRO A 79 6.82 -21.40 20.21
CA PRO A 79 6.81 -20.10 20.88
C PRO A 79 8.16 -19.65 21.44
N ASP A 80 9.11 -20.60 21.58
CA ASP A 80 10.43 -20.46 22.20
C ASP A 80 11.54 -19.99 21.25
N LEU A 81 11.24 -19.76 19.97
CA LEU A 81 12.23 -19.27 19.00
C LEU A 81 12.63 -17.81 19.31
N ARG A 82 13.93 -17.52 19.23
CA ARG A 82 14.50 -16.18 19.43
C ARG A 82 14.15 -15.23 18.30
N LEU A 83 13.88 -15.75 17.10
CA LEU A 83 13.46 -14.97 15.94
C LEU A 83 12.21 -14.13 16.22
N HIS A 84 11.35 -14.54 17.16
CA HIS A 84 10.14 -13.81 17.54
C HIS A 84 10.42 -12.43 18.14
N ASP A 85 11.61 -12.23 18.70
CA ASP A 85 12.03 -10.95 19.29
C ASP A 85 12.63 -9.99 18.26
N LYS A 86 12.79 -10.45 17.00
CA LYS A 86 13.34 -9.62 15.94
C LYS A 86 12.28 -8.70 15.37
N PRO A 87 12.63 -7.45 15.04
CA PRO A 87 11.72 -6.56 14.36
C PRO A 87 11.37 -7.13 12.98
N ALA A 88 10.13 -6.92 12.53
CA ALA A 88 9.65 -7.38 11.23
C ALA A 88 9.43 -6.19 10.28
N VAL A 89 9.71 -6.41 9.00
CA VAL A 89 9.34 -5.54 7.89
C VAL A 89 8.47 -6.35 6.94
N ASP A 90 7.27 -5.85 6.65
CA ASP A 90 6.31 -6.55 5.79
C ASP A 90 6.20 -5.84 4.44
N THR A 91 6.62 -6.53 3.38
CA THR A 91 6.60 -5.98 2.02
C THR A 91 5.18 -5.74 1.53
N LEU A 92 4.17 -6.47 2.02
CA LEU A 92 2.77 -6.22 1.66
C LEU A 92 2.35 -4.82 2.12
N TRP A 93 2.73 -4.42 3.34
CA TRP A 93 2.37 -3.13 3.93
C TRP A 93 3.12 -1.97 3.29
N LEU A 94 4.38 -2.18 2.89
CA LEU A 94 5.16 -1.16 2.19
C LEU A 94 4.71 -0.94 0.74
N ASN A 95 4.10 -1.94 0.10
CA ASN A 95 3.84 -1.93 -1.33
C ASN A 95 3.00 -0.72 -1.82
N PRO A 96 1.89 -0.36 -1.16
CA PRO A 96 1.09 0.79 -1.59
C PRO A 96 1.82 2.12 -1.39
N LEU A 97 2.79 2.20 -0.48
CA LEU A 97 3.63 3.39 -0.27
C LEU A 97 4.71 3.50 -1.33
N ALA A 98 5.36 2.38 -1.67
CA ALA A 98 6.42 2.35 -2.68
C ALA A 98 5.90 2.49 -4.12
N PHE A 99 4.73 1.90 -4.42
CA PHE A 99 4.17 1.85 -5.77
C PHE A 99 2.70 2.32 -5.84
N PRO A 100 2.39 3.57 -5.43
CA PRO A 100 1.01 4.04 -5.32
C PRO A 100 0.23 4.06 -6.65
N ARG A 101 0.90 4.06 -7.81
CA ARG A 101 0.25 3.98 -9.14
C ARG A 101 -0.09 2.56 -9.58
N ASN A 102 0.70 1.58 -9.16
CA ASN A 102 0.49 0.19 -9.53
C ASN A 102 0.96 -0.75 -8.40
N PRO A 103 0.19 -0.84 -7.30
CA PRO A 103 0.60 -1.56 -6.09
C PRO A 103 0.71 -3.09 -6.26
N TYR A 104 0.47 -3.62 -7.46
CA TYR A 104 0.46 -5.05 -7.74
C TYR A 104 1.45 -5.49 -8.82
N HIS A 105 2.06 -4.56 -9.59
CA HIS A 105 2.86 -4.91 -10.76
C HIS A 105 4.05 -5.83 -10.45
N HIS A 106 4.67 -5.61 -9.30
CA HIS A 106 5.90 -6.30 -8.90
C HIS A 106 5.65 -7.68 -8.27
N LEU A 107 4.39 -8.03 -8.01
CA LEU A 107 4.00 -9.32 -7.40
C LEU A 107 3.51 -10.34 -8.44
N VAL A 108 3.47 -9.97 -9.73
CA VAL A 108 3.12 -10.92 -10.79
C VAL A 108 4.24 -11.95 -10.85
N LYS A 109 3.94 -13.16 -10.36
CA LYS A 109 4.86 -14.30 -10.35
C LYS A 109 5.11 -14.72 -11.80
N HIS A 110 6.04 -14.08 -12.49
CA HIS A 110 6.34 -14.38 -13.89
C HIS A 110 6.84 -15.82 -14.12
N TYR A 111 7.30 -16.51 -13.07
CA TYR A 111 7.60 -17.95 -13.14
C TYR A 111 6.34 -18.84 -13.18
N GLN A 112 5.16 -18.27 -12.95
CA GLN A 112 3.85 -18.92 -13.15
C GLN A 112 3.26 -18.64 -14.54
N ASP A 113 3.83 -17.69 -15.32
CA ASP A 113 3.35 -17.33 -16.67
C ASP A 113 3.65 -18.41 -17.74
N GLY A 114 4.26 -19.53 -17.33
CA GLY A 114 4.39 -20.73 -18.14
C GLY A 114 3.42 -21.82 -17.69
N ARG A 115 2.24 -21.87 -18.33
CA ARG A 115 1.23 -22.96 -18.34
C ARG A 115 0.09 -22.83 -17.32
N LEU A 116 -1.03 -22.32 -17.82
CA LEU A 116 -2.37 -22.54 -17.29
C LEU A 116 -2.74 -24.03 -17.41
N GLN A 117 -2.32 -24.86 -16.45
CA GLN A 117 -2.83 -26.22 -16.22
C GLN A 117 -2.47 -26.65 -14.79
N GLY A 118 -3.42 -27.32 -14.11
CA GLY A 118 -3.49 -27.51 -12.67
C GLY A 118 -2.22 -28.00 -11.95
N ASP A 119 -2.14 -27.65 -10.67
CA ASP A 119 -1.05 -27.88 -9.71
C ASP A 119 0.23 -27.07 -9.94
N HIS A 120 0.14 -25.76 -9.70
CA HIS A 120 1.33 -24.98 -9.38
C HIS A 120 1.86 -25.47 -8.02
N LEU A 121 3.03 -26.14 -7.99
CA LEU A 121 3.76 -26.33 -6.74
C LEU A 121 4.16 -24.96 -6.21
N ASN A 122 3.48 -24.49 -5.16
CA ASN A 122 3.98 -23.41 -4.33
C ASN A 122 5.38 -23.80 -3.83
N ASP A 123 6.31 -22.84 -3.86
CA ASP A 123 7.69 -23.06 -3.45
C ASP A 123 8.08 -21.94 -2.48
N PRO A 124 7.95 -22.16 -1.16
CA PRO A 124 8.12 -21.09 -0.19
C PRO A 124 9.54 -20.50 -0.20
N LEU A 125 10.54 -21.23 -0.69
CA LEU A 125 11.88 -20.64 -0.86
C LEU A 125 11.90 -19.60 -1.98
N LYS A 126 11.21 -19.85 -3.09
CA LYS A 126 11.08 -18.88 -4.18
C LYS A 126 10.23 -17.69 -3.76
N ASP A 127 9.17 -17.93 -3.00
CA ASP A 127 8.30 -16.87 -2.48
C ASP A 127 9.07 -15.96 -1.49
N ALA A 128 9.88 -16.54 -0.59
CA ALA A 128 10.79 -15.77 0.27
C ALA A 128 11.83 -14.96 -0.53
N GLN A 129 12.39 -15.52 -1.59
CA GLN A 129 13.31 -14.80 -2.49
C GLN A 129 12.60 -13.65 -3.22
N LEU A 130 11.38 -13.89 -3.71
CA LEU A 130 10.59 -12.84 -4.37
C LEU A 130 10.26 -11.70 -3.40
N ALA A 131 9.93 -12.00 -2.15
CA ALA A 131 9.72 -10.97 -1.13
C ALA A 131 10.99 -10.13 -0.91
N LEU A 132 12.18 -10.74 -0.94
CA LEU A 132 13.46 -10.02 -0.87
C LEU A 132 13.69 -9.12 -2.09
N ASP A 133 13.39 -9.61 -3.30
CA ASP A 133 13.51 -8.84 -4.53
C ASP A 133 12.53 -7.65 -4.53
N VAL A 134 11.28 -7.87 -4.11
CA VAL A 134 10.28 -6.80 -3.91
C VAL A 134 10.79 -5.77 -2.91
N PHE A 135 11.43 -6.19 -1.82
CA PHE A 135 11.99 -5.26 -0.84
C PHE A 135 13.12 -4.40 -1.42
N HIS A 136 13.96 -4.95 -2.30
CA HIS A 136 14.97 -4.17 -3.02
C HIS A 136 14.32 -3.10 -3.93
N ASP A 137 13.30 -3.48 -4.69
CA ASP A 137 12.53 -2.56 -5.52
C ASP A 137 11.86 -1.45 -4.67
N GLN A 138 11.24 -1.83 -3.56
CA GLN A 138 10.60 -0.91 -2.61
C GLN A 138 11.61 0.07 -2.00
N HIS A 139 12.78 -0.41 -1.59
CA HIS A 139 13.85 0.42 -1.08
C HIS A 139 14.31 1.43 -2.14
N GLY A 140 14.54 0.98 -3.39
CA GLY A 140 14.90 1.86 -4.50
C GLY A 140 13.85 2.93 -4.78
N ALA A 141 12.58 2.54 -4.87
CA ALA A 141 11.47 3.46 -5.12
C ALA A 141 11.30 4.49 -4.00
N LEU A 142 11.35 4.05 -2.74
CA LEU A 142 11.22 4.94 -1.58
C LEU A 142 12.45 5.83 -1.38
N LYS A 143 13.65 5.38 -1.77
CA LYS A 143 14.87 6.21 -1.78
C LYS A 143 14.75 7.33 -2.82
N ALA A 144 14.30 7.01 -4.04
CA ALA A 144 14.04 7.99 -5.08
C ALA A 144 12.93 8.98 -4.68
N LEU A 145 11.88 8.49 -4.01
CA LEU A 145 10.82 9.33 -3.46
C LEU A 145 11.34 10.24 -2.35
N ASN A 146 12.23 9.76 -1.47
CA ASN A 146 12.82 10.60 -0.41
C ASN A 146 13.62 11.78 -1.00
N ALA A 147 14.29 11.58 -2.14
CA ALA A 147 15.02 12.64 -2.82
C ALA A 147 14.11 13.69 -3.48
N THR A 148 12.89 13.31 -3.90
CA THR A 148 11.97 14.19 -4.65
C THR A 148 10.85 14.77 -3.79
N ASN A 149 10.40 14.04 -2.77
CA ASN A 149 9.37 14.43 -1.82
C ASN A 149 9.69 13.90 -0.40
N PRO A 150 10.66 14.51 0.31
CA PRO A 150 11.04 14.10 1.66
C PRO A 150 9.93 14.32 2.70
N GLN A 151 8.95 15.19 2.41
CA GLN A 151 7.81 15.43 3.31
C GLN A 151 6.91 14.20 3.39
N LEU A 152 6.66 13.54 2.26
CA LEU A 152 5.84 12.33 2.24
C LEU A 152 6.48 11.19 3.05
N LEU A 153 7.80 10.99 2.91
CA LEU A 153 8.55 10.04 3.74
C LEU A 153 8.55 10.43 5.23
N THR A 154 8.56 11.73 5.53
CA THR A 154 8.47 12.24 6.91
C THR A 154 7.11 11.91 7.53
N ALA A 155 6.03 12.18 6.80
CA ALA A 155 4.68 11.83 7.21
C ALA A 155 4.54 10.31 7.42
N TRP A 156 4.94 9.49 6.44
CA TRP A 156 4.85 8.02 6.55
C TRP A 156 5.69 7.43 7.66
N HIS A 157 6.92 7.90 7.88
CA HIS A 157 7.74 7.41 8.98
C HIS A 157 7.00 7.55 10.32
N TRP A 158 6.39 8.70 10.58
CA TRP A 158 5.65 8.90 11.82
C TRP A 158 4.33 8.10 11.86
N LEU A 159 3.54 8.13 10.77
CA LEU A 159 2.22 7.48 10.66
C LEU A 159 2.28 5.96 10.81
N THR A 160 3.30 5.32 10.23
CA THR A 160 3.41 3.85 10.18
C THR A 160 4.05 3.24 11.43
N THR A 161 4.44 4.07 12.41
CA THR A 161 5.22 3.65 13.58
C THR A 161 4.63 4.18 14.90
N GLN A 162 3.39 4.64 14.90
CA GLN A 162 2.71 5.17 16.10
C GLN A 162 2.55 4.08 17.18
N ASP A 163 2.11 2.90 16.79
CA ASP A 163 1.82 1.80 17.73
C ASP A 163 3.09 1.10 18.23
N ASN A 164 4.18 1.17 17.47
CA ASN A 164 5.43 0.49 17.82
C ASN A 164 6.65 1.23 17.25
N THR A 165 7.30 2.01 18.12
CA THR A 165 8.53 2.77 17.79
C THR A 165 9.77 1.88 17.70
N LEU A 166 9.72 0.62 18.15
CA LEU A 166 10.80 -0.36 18.01
C LEU A 166 10.64 -1.27 16.78
N SER A 167 9.60 -1.04 15.97
CA SER A 167 9.28 -1.85 14.79
C SER A 167 10.38 -1.84 13.72
N GLY A 168 10.39 -2.88 12.88
CA GLY A 168 11.28 -2.94 11.71
C GLY A 168 11.02 -1.78 10.75
N THR A 169 9.75 -1.40 10.58
CA THR A 169 9.32 -0.23 9.80
C THR A 169 9.99 1.07 10.29
N ASN A 170 10.07 1.30 11.61
CA ASN A 170 10.77 2.48 12.15
C ASN A 170 12.26 2.47 11.82
N ARG A 171 12.92 1.32 11.96
CA ARG A 171 14.34 1.16 11.61
C ARG A 171 14.57 1.38 10.11
N PHE A 172 13.69 0.83 9.28
CA PHE A 172 13.72 0.97 7.83
C PHE A 172 13.64 2.45 7.41
N PHE A 173 12.61 3.18 7.88
CA PHE A 173 12.49 4.60 7.55
C PHE A 173 13.61 5.46 8.14
N THR A 174 14.11 5.11 9.33
CA THR A 174 15.26 5.80 9.94
C THR A 174 16.49 5.70 9.05
N LYS A 175 16.79 4.50 8.54
CA LYS A 175 17.91 4.27 7.62
C LYS A 175 17.68 4.92 6.26
N LEU A 176 16.48 4.79 5.71
CA LEU A 176 16.13 5.35 4.40
C LEU A 176 16.21 6.88 4.37
N ARG A 177 15.80 7.54 5.47
CA ARG A 177 15.76 9.00 5.58
C ARG A 177 17.04 9.61 6.15
N ASP A 178 17.93 8.78 6.70
CA ASP A 178 19.08 9.20 7.51
C ASP A 178 18.69 10.18 8.64
N LYS A 179 17.54 9.93 9.26
CA LYS A 179 16.96 10.76 10.33
C LYS A 179 16.18 9.88 11.28
N LEU A 180 16.22 10.20 12.57
CA LEU A 180 15.37 9.56 13.56
C LEU A 180 13.88 9.80 13.26
N ARG A 181 13.03 9.04 13.95
CA ARG A 181 11.58 9.18 13.89
C ARG A 181 11.19 10.65 14.16
N PRO A 182 10.32 11.26 13.32
CA PRO A 182 9.90 12.65 13.50
C PRO A 182 9.17 12.87 14.82
N SER A 183 9.24 14.11 15.31
CA SER A 183 8.31 14.60 16.34
C SER A 183 6.88 14.68 15.80
N VAL A 184 5.90 14.89 16.69
CA VAL A 184 4.50 15.08 16.29
C VAL A 184 4.36 16.36 15.45
N GLU A 185 5.04 17.42 15.83
CA GLU A 185 5.01 18.71 15.14
C GLU A 185 5.61 18.61 13.74
N GLU A 186 6.76 17.95 13.60
CA GLU A 186 7.39 17.69 12.30
C GLU A 186 6.49 16.85 11.40
N ALA A 187 5.84 15.82 11.96
CA ALA A 187 4.94 14.96 11.23
C ALA A 187 3.68 15.71 10.76
N GLN A 188 3.04 16.48 11.64
CA GLN A 188 1.86 17.29 11.30
C GLN A 188 2.18 18.33 10.21
N ALA A 189 3.33 19.00 10.32
CA ALA A 189 3.79 19.92 9.27
C ALA A 189 3.99 19.21 7.93
N ALA A 190 4.60 18.02 7.93
CA ALA A 190 4.81 17.21 6.73
C ALA A 190 3.48 16.74 6.11
N ILE A 191 2.54 16.25 6.94
CA ILE A 191 1.19 15.84 6.48
C ILE A 191 0.46 17.02 5.86
N ALA A 192 0.49 18.20 6.50
CA ALA A 192 -0.15 19.41 6.00
C ALA A 192 0.38 19.79 4.60
N LEU A 193 1.69 19.70 4.39
CA LEU A 193 2.30 19.93 3.08
C LEU A 193 1.88 18.89 2.04
N CYS A 194 1.72 17.62 2.43
CA CYS A 194 1.30 16.56 1.52
C CYS A 194 -0.14 16.70 1.02
N VAL A 195 -1.03 17.27 1.83
CA VAL A 195 -2.45 17.45 1.47
C VAL A 195 -2.78 18.83 0.90
N LYS A 196 -1.85 19.79 1.06
CA LYS A 196 -2.02 21.16 0.58
C LYS A 196 -2.37 21.18 -0.90
N ASP A 197 -3.39 21.95 -1.25
CA ASP A 197 -3.91 22.13 -2.63
C ASP A 197 -4.41 20.83 -3.33
N GLN A 198 -4.34 19.67 -2.67
CA GLN A 198 -4.79 18.38 -3.21
C GLN A 198 -6.20 17.98 -2.75
N ALA A 199 -6.73 18.66 -1.73
CA ALA A 199 -7.98 18.30 -1.07
C ALA A 199 -8.73 19.51 -0.47
N CYS A 200 -9.95 19.28 0.02
CA CYS A 200 -10.74 20.25 0.78
C CYS A 200 -10.00 20.76 2.05
N ILE A 201 -9.75 22.07 2.16
CA ILE A 201 -9.00 22.66 3.29
C ILE A 201 -9.65 22.44 4.66
N THR A 202 -10.98 22.38 4.73
CA THR A 202 -11.71 22.13 5.98
C THR A 202 -11.46 20.71 6.46
N GLN A 203 -11.46 19.75 5.54
CA GLN A 203 -11.23 18.33 5.85
C GLN A 203 -9.76 18.06 6.17
N GLN A 204 -8.84 18.79 5.54
CA GLN A 204 -7.40 18.72 5.86
C GLN A 204 -7.14 19.01 7.34
N ARG A 205 -7.77 20.07 7.91
CA ARG A 205 -7.60 20.42 9.33
C ARG A 205 -8.05 19.28 10.25
N GLN A 206 -9.22 18.72 10.00
CA GLN A 206 -9.75 17.61 10.80
C GLN A 206 -8.84 16.38 10.73
N ILE A 207 -8.30 16.06 9.55
CA ILE A 207 -7.39 14.92 9.39
C ILE A 207 -6.05 15.15 10.11
N LEU A 208 -5.56 16.39 10.18
CA LEU A 208 -4.37 16.72 10.96
C LEU A 208 -4.62 16.54 12.47
N ASP A 209 -5.81 16.87 12.95
CA ASP A 209 -6.22 16.66 14.34
C ASP A 209 -6.38 15.16 14.66
N GLU A 210 -6.86 14.37 13.68
CA GLU A 210 -7.07 12.92 13.80
C GLU A 210 -5.81 12.09 13.51
N ALA A 211 -4.72 12.69 13.02
CA ALA A 211 -3.55 12.00 12.47
C ALA A 211 -2.87 11.02 13.44
N SER A 212 -2.95 11.27 14.76
CA SER A 212 -2.41 10.40 15.81
C SER A 212 -3.23 9.14 16.08
N HIS A 213 -4.40 9.02 15.46
CA HIS A 213 -5.29 7.86 15.58
C HIS A 213 -5.42 7.10 14.25
N ASP A 214 -5.17 7.78 13.12
CA ASP A 214 -5.37 7.25 11.78
C ASP A 214 -4.07 6.71 11.13
N GLY A 215 -3.03 6.32 11.90
CA GLY A 215 -1.70 5.90 11.43
C GLY A 215 -1.60 5.29 10.02
N TRP A 216 -1.72 3.96 9.89
CA TRP A 216 -1.69 3.28 8.59
C TRP A 216 -2.80 3.72 7.60
N PRO A 217 -4.06 3.91 8.02
CA PRO A 217 -5.11 4.41 7.13
C PRO A 217 -4.76 5.72 6.41
N LEU A 218 -4.24 6.70 7.16
CA LEU A 218 -3.81 7.98 6.63
C LEU A 218 -2.55 7.84 5.79
N ALA A 219 -1.61 6.96 6.15
CA ALA A 219 -0.45 6.68 5.31
C ALA A 219 -0.86 6.20 3.91
N TYR A 220 -1.83 5.28 3.82
CA TYR A 220 -2.36 4.81 2.53
C TYR A 220 -3.18 5.86 1.79
N ALA A 221 -3.95 6.69 2.50
CA ALA A 221 -4.63 7.82 1.89
C ALA A 221 -3.64 8.82 1.27
N LEU A 222 -2.55 9.15 1.97
CA LEU A 222 -1.48 10.00 1.44
C LEU A 222 -0.77 9.37 0.24
N ALA A 223 -0.55 8.05 0.24
CA ALA A 223 -0.02 7.33 -0.92
C ALA A 223 -0.92 7.46 -2.14
N TRP A 224 -2.22 7.26 -1.95
CA TRP A 224 -3.19 7.45 -3.03
C TRP A 224 -3.23 8.91 -3.52
N LEU A 225 -3.20 9.89 -2.61
CA LEU A 225 -3.19 11.31 -2.94
C LEU A 225 -1.92 11.75 -3.67
N SER A 226 -0.77 11.17 -3.36
CA SER A 226 0.52 11.52 -3.98
C SER A 226 0.56 11.31 -5.50
N VAL A 227 -0.38 10.52 -6.03
CA VAL A 227 -0.51 10.22 -7.45
C VAL A 227 -1.92 10.52 -7.98
N ALA A 228 -2.73 11.24 -7.21
CA ALA A 228 -4.06 11.69 -7.58
C ALA A 228 -4.03 12.50 -8.88
N GLY A 229 -5.02 12.27 -9.76
CA GLY A 229 -5.08 12.87 -11.10
C GLY A 229 -4.56 11.95 -12.22
N GLY A 230 -4.06 10.76 -11.88
CA GLY A 230 -3.85 9.62 -12.79
C GLY A 230 -4.65 8.38 -12.38
N ASN A 231 -4.19 7.19 -12.78
CA ASN A 231 -4.79 5.90 -12.42
C ASN A 231 -4.50 5.48 -10.96
N SER A 232 -4.93 6.26 -9.96
CA SER A 232 -4.71 5.95 -8.55
C SER A 232 -5.64 4.84 -8.07
N VAL A 233 -5.11 3.67 -7.73
CA VAL A 233 -5.91 2.52 -7.26
C VAL A 233 -5.53 2.18 -5.83
N MET A 234 -6.49 2.27 -4.91
CA MET A 234 -6.33 1.72 -3.57
C MET A 234 -6.50 0.19 -3.63
N PRO A 235 -5.50 -0.58 -3.18
CA PRO A 235 -5.57 -2.04 -3.18
C PRO A 235 -6.83 -2.58 -2.47
N PRO A 236 -7.57 -3.54 -3.06
CA PRO A 236 -8.64 -4.25 -2.36
C PRO A 236 -8.34 -4.68 -0.92
N TRP A 237 -7.16 -5.25 -0.65
CA TRP A 237 -6.80 -5.67 0.70
C TRP A 237 -6.64 -4.48 1.67
N VAL A 238 -6.12 -3.33 1.20
CA VAL A 238 -6.07 -2.09 1.98
C VAL A 238 -7.48 -1.60 2.30
N ARG A 239 -8.41 -1.62 1.33
CA ARG A 239 -9.81 -1.23 1.58
C ARG A 239 -10.50 -2.13 2.60
N HIS A 240 -10.17 -3.43 2.59
CA HIS A 240 -10.76 -4.40 3.49
C HIS A 240 -10.18 -4.30 4.91
N GLN A 241 -8.84 -4.24 5.04
CA GLN A 241 -8.15 -4.21 6.33
C GLN A 241 -8.12 -2.81 6.96
N PHE A 242 -8.09 -1.76 6.14
CA PHE A 242 -8.03 -0.35 6.55
C PHE A 242 -9.14 0.46 5.87
N PRO A 243 -10.44 0.17 6.14
CA PRO A 243 -11.57 0.85 5.49
C PRO A 243 -11.54 2.37 5.68
N ARG A 244 -10.99 2.82 6.82
CA ARG A 244 -10.77 4.23 7.14
C ARG A 244 -9.94 4.96 6.07
N SER A 245 -9.03 4.27 5.38
CA SER A 245 -8.24 4.87 4.28
C SER A 245 -9.15 5.41 3.16
N GLY A 246 -10.19 4.64 2.79
CA GLY A 246 -11.16 5.05 1.79
C GLY A 246 -12.07 6.18 2.28
N GLU A 247 -12.45 6.16 3.56
CA GLU A 247 -13.22 7.24 4.18
C GLU A 247 -12.46 8.56 4.22
N ILE A 248 -11.17 8.53 4.55
CA ILE A 248 -10.28 9.69 4.54
C ILE A 248 -10.23 10.30 3.13
N ILE A 249 -10.03 9.49 2.09
CA ILE A 249 -10.03 9.97 0.70
C ILE A 249 -11.38 10.59 0.34
N ARG A 250 -12.49 9.90 0.65
CA ARG A 250 -13.85 10.38 0.39
C ARG A 250 -14.14 11.71 1.09
N ARG A 251 -13.66 11.88 2.33
CA ARG A 251 -13.76 13.16 3.05
C ARG A 251 -12.95 14.24 2.35
N LEU A 252 -11.68 13.97 2.08
CA LEU A 252 -10.75 14.94 1.49
C LEU A 252 -11.17 15.43 0.10
N ARG A 253 -11.70 14.53 -0.73
CA ARG A 253 -11.93 14.82 -2.16
C ARG A 253 -13.39 14.77 -2.59
N ASP A 254 -14.20 13.90 -2.01
CA ASP A 254 -15.56 13.65 -2.52
C ASP A 254 -16.66 14.30 -1.65
N THR A 255 -16.29 14.93 -0.53
CA THR A 255 -17.23 15.58 0.38
C THR A 255 -16.96 17.08 0.45
N ALA A 256 -17.85 17.88 -0.14
CA ALA A 256 -17.75 19.33 -0.09
C ALA A 256 -17.89 19.85 1.35
N CYS A 257 -17.07 20.82 1.73
CA CYS A 257 -17.30 21.60 2.95
C CYS A 257 -18.19 22.82 2.66
N THR A 258 -18.76 23.40 3.72
CA THR A 258 -19.58 24.62 3.63
C THR A 258 -18.78 25.91 3.63
N ALA A 259 -17.44 25.84 3.77
CA ALA A 259 -16.60 27.03 3.86
C ALA A 259 -16.48 27.74 2.50
N PRO A 260 -16.94 29.00 2.36
CA PRO A 260 -16.93 29.72 1.08
C PRO A 260 -15.54 29.92 0.52
N ILE A 261 -14.51 29.95 1.38
CA ILE A 261 -13.10 30.19 1.03
C ILE A 261 -12.37 28.95 0.50
N CYS A 262 -13.00 27.77 0.51
CA CYS A 262 -12.36 26.53 0.06
C CYS A 262 -12.25 26.48 -1.46
N LEU A 263 -11.09 26.89 -1.99
CA LEU A 263 -10.79 26.86 -3.43
C LEU A 263 -11.02 25.48 -4.05
N TRP A 264 -10.49 24.42 -3.44
CA TRP A 264 -10.67 23.04 -3.92
C TRP A 264 -12.15 22.71 -4.15
N CYS A 265 -13.00 22.95 -3.13
CA CYS A 265 -14.43 22.63 -3.22
C CYS A 265 -15.13 23.48 -4.27
N ARG A 266 -14.76 24.75 -4.44
CA ARG A 266 -15.33 25.56 -5.52
C ARG A 266 -14.94 25.03 -6.90
N GLU A 267 -13.71 24.55 -7.08
CA GLU A 267 -13.26 24.06 -8.39
C GLU A 267 -13.87 22.70 -8.76
N HIS A 268 -14.14 21.83 -7.78
CA HIS A 268 -14.46 20.42 -8.04
C HIS A 268 -15.85 19.99 -7.57
N HIS A 269 -16.50 20.73 -6.65
CA HIS A 269 -17.86 20.45 -6.15
C HIS A 269 -18.88 21.54 -6.50
N ASP A 270 -18.44 22.69 -7.01
CA ASP A 270 -19.39 23.66 -7.57
C ASP A 270 -19.86 23.16 -8.94
N ALA A 271 -21.13 22.75 -8.99
CA ALA A 271 -21.77 22.27 -10.21
C ALA A 271 -21.81 23.32 -11.34
N ALA A 272 -21.51 24.59 -11.06
CA ALA A 272 -21.37 25.66 -12.05
C ALA A 272 -19.94 25.80 -12.61
N ILE A 273 -18.91 25.28 -11.93
CA ILE A 273 -17.49 25.46 -12.29
C ILE A 273 -16.87 24.16 -12.84
N THR A 274 -17.43 22.99 -12.55
CA THR A 274 -16.96 21.74 -13.17
C THR A 274 -17.16 21.81 -14.69
N THR A 275 -16.05 21.79 -15.44
CA THR A 275 -15.87 21.58 -16.89
C THR A 275 -17.16 21.28 -17.65
N PRO A 276 -17.52 22.00 -18.74
CA PRO A 276 -18.82 21.88 -19.38
C PRO A 276 -19.21 20.41 -19.55
N GLN A 277 -20.17 19.96 -18.75
CA GLN A 277 -20.72 18.61 -18.85
C GLN A 277 -21.60 18.61 -20.10
N PHE A 278 -20.99 18.22 -21.21
CA PHE A 278 -21.72 17.93 -22.43
C PHE A 278 -22.50 16.63 -22.22
N ARG A 279 -23.81 16.67 -22.47
CA ARG A 279 -24.63 15.47 -22.54
C ARG A 279 -24.78 15.08 -24.01
N LEU A 280 -24.49 13.82 -24.30
CA LEU A 280 -24.74 13.21 -25.60
C LEU A 280 -26.18 12.72 -25.63
N VAL A 281 -26.98 13.28 -26.52
CA VAL A 281 -28.26 12.70 -26.92
C VAL A 281 -27.97 11.79 -28.08
N TYR A 282 -28.28 10.50 -27.93
CA TYR A 282 -28.07 9.51 -28.97
C TYR A 282 -29.29 8.62 -29.12
N HIS A 283 -29.46 8.08 -30.32
CA HIS A 283 -30.45 7.05 -30.63
C HIS A 283 -29.71 5.74 -30.88
N VAL A 284 -30.17 4.68 -30.23
CA VAL A 284 -29.70 3.31 -30.48
C VAL A 284 -30.74 2.59 -31.34
N ASP A 285 -30.31 2.12 -32.51
CA ASP A 285 -31.05 1.16 -33.31
C ASP A 285 -30.46 -0.23 -33.08
N ASP A 286 -31.08 -1.00 -32.19
CA ASP A 286 -30.62 -2.35 -31.82
C ASP A 286 -30.68 -3.34 -32.99
N THR A 287 -31.57 -3.11 -33.95
CA THR A 287 -31.76 -3.98 -35.12
C THR A 287 -30.59 -3.85 -36.08
N ARG A 288 -30.09 -2.62 -36.25
CA ARG A 288 -28.94 -2.31 -37.12
C ARG A 288 -27.61 -2.28 -36.37
N ARG A 289 -27.64 -2.35 -35.03
CA ARG A 289 -26.48 -2.17 -34.13
C ARG A 289 -25.74 -0.86 -34.39
N VAL A 290 -26.49 0.23 -34.58
CA VAL A 290 -25.94 1.57 -34.82
C VAL A 290 -26.31 2.50 -33.68
N VAL A 291 -25.33 3.28 -33.21
CA VAL A 291 -25.55 4.42 -32.32
C VAL A 291 -25.38 5.70 -33.12
N THR A 292 -26.43 6.51 -33.18
CA THR A 292 -26.42 7.82 -33.85
C THR A 292 -26.37 8.91 -32.81
N LEU A 293 -25.32 9.73 -32.84
CA LEU A 293 -25.21 10.92 -31.98
C LEU A 293 -26.08 12.03 -32.59
N LEU A 294 -27.14 12.44 -31.88
CA LEU A 294 -28.12 13.42 -32.34
C LEU A 294 -27.74 14.84 -31.93
N ALA A 295 -27.19 15.02 -30.73
CA ALA A 295 -26.74 16.31 -30.25
C ALA A 295 -25.70 16.17 -29.12
N VAL A 296 -24.85 17.19 -29.01
CA VAL A 296 -23.95 17.40 -27.88
C VAL A 296 -24.30 18.76 -27.29
N ALA A 297 -25.00 18.79 -26.15
CA ALA A 297 -25.49 20.02 -25.54
C ALA A 297 -24.95 20.16 -24.12
N THR A 298 -24.76 21.39 -23.65
CA THR A 298 -24.42 21.60 -22.24
C THR A 298 -25.62 21.21 -21.37
N ARG A 299 -25.36 20.77 -20.14
CA ARG A 299 -26.42 20.46 -19.17
C ARG A 299 -27.45 21.58 -19.03
N ASP A 300 -27.00 22.84 -19.06
CA ASP A 300 -27.86 24.00 -18.85
C ASP A 300 -28.76 24.28 -20.06
N ASP A 301 -28.30 23.99 -21.28
CA ASP A 301 -29.14 24.10 -22.49
C ASP A 301 -30.25 23.03 -22.48
N VAL A 302 -29.94 21.81 -22.03
CA VAL A 302 -30.92 20.71 -21.91
C VAL A 302 -32.00 21.05 -20.89
N TYR A 303 -31.64 21.58 -19.71
CA TYR A 303 -32.63 21.94 -18.70
C TYR A 303 -33.48 23.15 -19.10
N ARG A 304 -32.90 24.13 -19.82
CA ARG A 304 -33.64 25.29 -20.32
C ARG A 304 -34.69 24.89 -21.37
N GLU A 305 -34.33 24.00 -22.28
CA GLU A 305 -35.24 23.42 -23.28
C GLU A 305 -36.33 22.54 -22.65
N LEU A 306 -36.01 21.78 -21.60
CA LEU A 306 -37.01 20.99 -20.86
C LEU A 306 -38.00 21.89 -20.10
N GLN A 307 -37.52 22.98 -19.49
CA GLN A 307 -38.39 23.95 -18.83
C GLN A 307 -39.32 24.66 -19.81
N SER A 308 -38.83 25.07 -20.99
CA SER A 308 -39.68 25.71 -22.01
C SER A 308 -40.72 24.78 -22.64
N ARG A 309 -40.58 23.46 -22.46
CA ARG A 309 -41.56 22.46 -22.90
C ARG A 309 -42.55 22.04 -21.81
N LEU A 310 -42.29 22.43 -20.55
CA LEU A 310 -43.14 22.14 -19.38
C LEU A 310 -43.97 23.37 -18.94
N SER A 311 -43.75 24.53 -19.54
CA SER A 311 -44.57 25.75 -19.47
C SER A 311 -45.53 25.85 -20.65
#